data_AF-A0A4Y2IYA4-F1
#
_entry.id   AF-A0A4Y2IYA4-F1
#
_cell.length_a   1.000
_cell.length_b   1.000
_cell.length_c   1.000
_cell.angle_alpha   90.00
_cell.angle_beta   90.00
_cell.angle_gamma   90.00
#
_symmetry.space_group_name_H-M   'P 1'
#
loop_
_entity.id
_entity.type
_entity.pdbx_description
1 polymer ?
#
loop_
_entity_poly.entity_id
_entity_poly.type
_entity_poly.pdbx_seq_one_letter_code
_entity_poly.pdbx_strand_id
1 'polypeptide(L)'
;MPYITCKKDLNSPVIHLDFLVTKNSYQPILGLTASADKLDLIRKCDNVNRVNCCKSISNLLCKYNQVFEGLGNLPGKYRITLCENSVPVVSVTRKVAFSLLEPLKAELDRMVKAGVIEKATEPTDWVSPLVIV
;
A
#
# COMPACT_ATOMS: atom_id res chain seq x y z
N MET A 1 -13.12 49.23 -15.30
CA MET A 1 -12.18 49.14 -14.16
C MET A 1 -10.86 49.77 -14.57
N PRO A 2 -10.16 50.53 -13.71
CA PRO A 2 -8.91 51.17 -14.07
C PRO A 2 -7.77 50.13 -14.14
N TYR A 3 -7.08 50.07 -15.27
CA TYR A 3 -5.91 49.20 -15.47
C TYR A 3 -4.63 49.99 -15.20
N ILE A 4 -3.71 49.43 -14.43
CA ILE A 4 -2.38 50.02 -14.21
C ILE A 4 -1.37 49.20 -15.04
N THR A 5 -0.62 49.87 -15.90
CA THR A 5 0.39 49.22 -16.75
C THR A 5 1.72 49.12 -16.02
N CYS A 6 2.27 47.91 -15.89
CA CYS A 6 3.60 47.67 -15.33
C CYS A 6 4.58 47.34 -16.48
N LYS A 7 5.71 48.06 -16.55
CA LYS A 7 6.80 47.75 -17.47
C LYS A 7 7.81 46.86 -16.76
N LYS A 8 8.10 45.68 -17.34
CA LYS A 8 9.10 44.74 -16.80
C LYS A 8 10.53 45.22 -17.06
N ASP A 9 10.77 45.90 -18.20
CA ASP A 9 12.02 46.58 -18.60
C ASP A 9 11.74 47.61 -19.72
N LEU A 10 12.70 48.50 -20.02
CA LEU A 10 12.55 49.62 -20.97
C LEU A 10 12.18 49.18 -22.41
N ASN A 11 12.48 47.93 -22.80
CA ASN A 11 12.17 47.32 -24.11
C ASN A 11 11.21 46.11 -24.02
N SER A 12 10.59 45.86 -22.87
CA SER A 12 9.63 44.77 -22.73
C SER A 12 8.25 45.13 -23.30
N PRO A 13 7.47 44.14 -23.79
CA PRO A 13 6.09 44.36 -24.18
C PRO A 13 5.27 44.93 -23.02
N VAL A 14 4.30 45.79 -23.33
CA VAL A 14 3.38 46.35 -22.33
C VAL A 14 2.43 45.25 -21.87
N ILE A 15 2.46 44.93 -20.58
CA ILE A 15 1.64 43.87 -19.99
C ILE A 15 0.50 44.51 -19.17
N HIS A 16 -0.73 44.14 -19.49
CA HIS A 16 -1.92 44.58 -18.76
C HIS A 16 -2.26 43.62 -17.61
N LEU A 17 -2.21 44.15 -16.39
CA LEU A 17 -2.52 43.44 -15.15
C LEU A 17 -3.62 44.16 -14.38
N ASP A 18 -4.46 43.36 -13.73
CA ASP A 18 -5.52 43.85 -12.85
C ASP A 18 -4.95 44.00 -11.45
N PHE A 19 -5.15 45.16 -10.85
CA PHE A 19 -4.70 45.46 -9.48
C PHE A 19 -5.89 45.70 -8.57
N LEU A 20 -5.84 45.10 -7.38
CA LEU A 20 -6.75 45.40 -6.29
C LEU A 20 -6.06 46.40 -5.37
N VAL A 21 -6.55 47.64 -5.37
CA VAL A 21 -6.00 48.73 -4.55
C VAL A 21 -6.73 48.77 -3.22
N THR A 22 -6.00 48.71 -2.11
CA THR A 22 -6.56 48.82 -0.75
C THR A 22 -6.03 50.07 -0.04
N LYS A 23 -6.76 50.56 0.96
CA LYS A 23 -6.37 51.78 1.71
C LYS A 23 -5.17 51.59 2.65
N ASN A 24 -4.85 50.34 2.98
CA ASN A 24 -3.82 50.01 3.96
C ASN A 24 -2.54 49.55 3.25
N SER A 25 -1.40 49.76 3.90
CA SER A 25 -0.09 49.32 3.39
C SER A 25 0.11 47.84 3.68
N TYR A 26 -0.03 46.99 2.66
CA TYR A 26 0.30 45.57 2.72
C TYR A 26 1.38 45.22 1.70
N GLN A 27 2.08 44.11 1.93
CA GLN A 27 2.98 43.55 0.93
C GLN A 27 2.15 43.01 -0.25
N PRO A 28 2.35 43.51 -1.48
CA PRO A 28 1.58 43.05 -2.63
C PRO A 28 1.94 41.60 -2.95
N ILE A 29 0.93 40.79 -3.23
CA ILE A 29 1.08 39.42 -3.71
C ILE A 29 0.77 39.37 -5.20
N LEU A 30 1.52 38.54 -5.93
CA LEU A 30 1.26 38.25 -7.34
C LEU A 30 0.55 36.91 -7.44
N GLY A 31 -0.63 36.91 -8.07
CA GLY A 31 -1.36 35.68 -8.35
C GLY A 31 -0.67 34.83 -9.41
N LEU A 32 -0.96 33.53 -9.42
CA LEU A 32 -0.34 32.55 -10.32
C LEU A 32 -0.41 32.96 -11.79
N THR A 33 -1.56 33.45 -12.26
CA THR A 33 -1.74 33.88 -13.66
C THR A 33 -0.88 35.09 -13.99
N ALA A 34 -0.73 36.03 -13.05
CA ALA A 34 0.11 37.21 -13.26
C ALA A 34 1.59 36.83 -13.28
N SER A 35 2.04 36.01 -12.31
CA SER A 35 3.46 35.67 -12.13
C SER A 35 3.97 34.64 -13.13
N ALA A 36 3.20 33.59 -13.45
CA ALA A 36 3.61 32.53 -14.37
C ALA A 36 3.25 32.86 -15.83
N ASP A 37 1.99 33.22 -16.09
CA ASP A 37 1.48 33.23 -17.47
C ASP A 37 1.70 34.59 -18.16
N LYS A 38 1.58 35.71 -17.44
CA LYS A 38 1.69 37.07 -18.01
C LYS A 38 3.09 37.67 -17.88
N LEU A 39 3.68 37.60 -16.69
CA LEU A 39 4.98 38.23 -16.41
C LEU A 39 6.15 37.27 -16.58
N ASP A 40 5.93 35.95 -16.74
CA ASP A 40 6.98 34.92 -16.83
C ASP A 40 8.09 35.13 -15.78
N LEU A 41 7.69 35.36 -14.53
CA LEU A 41 8.58 35.49 -13.38
C LEU A 41 8.91 34.13 -12.77
N ILE A 42 7.95 33.21 -12.88
CA ILE A 42 8.08 31.84 -12.39
C ILE A 42 7.68 30.88 -13.49
N ARG A 43 8.48 29.84 -13.69
CA ARG A 43 8.16 28.77 -14.63
C ARG A 43 7.22 27.78 -13.95
N LYS A 44 6.03 27.53 -14.52
CA LYS A 44 5.24 26.36 -14.15
C LYS A 44 5.98 25.12 -14.63
N CYS A 45 6.61 24.42 -13.71
CA CYS A 45 7.06 23.07 -13.96
C CYS A 45 5.83 22.15 -13.89
N ASP A 46 5.10 22.01 -15.00
CA ASP A 46 4.04 21.00 -15.13
C ASP A 46 4.57 19.56 -15.07
N ASN A 47 5.89 19.41 -14.90
CA ASN A 47 6.59 18.16 -14.72
C ASN A 47 6.65 17.74 -13.25
N VAL A 48 5.53 17.86 -12.52
CA VAL A 48 5.21 16.76 -11.62
C VAL A 48 4.82 15.66 -12.58
N ASN A 49 5.75 14.73 -12.83
CA ASN A 49 5.53 13.48 -13.53
C ASN A 49 4.02 13.19 -13.54
N ARG A 50 3.36 13.46 -14.67
CA ARG A 50 2.12 12.78 -14.98
C ARG A 50 2.57 11.34 -15.15
N VAL A 51 2.79 10.66 -14.03
CA VAL A 51 2.72 9.22 -13.96
C VAL A 51 1.38 8.98 -14.59
N ASN A 52 1.42 8.44 -15.80
CA ASN A 52 0.26 7.98 -16.52
C ASN A 52 -0.48 7.08 -15.51
N CYS A 53 -1.46 7.63 -14.79
CA CYS A 53 -2.12 6.95 -13.67
C CYS A 53 -3.06 5.85 -14.18
N CYS A 54 -2.98 5.56 -15.48
CA CYS A 54 -3.57 4.43 -16.20
C CYS A 54 -2.53 3.38 -16.64
N LYS A 55 -1.26 3.49 -16.24
CA LYS A 55 -0.37 2.33 -16.02
C LYS A 55 -0.56 1.80 -14.58
N SER A 56 -1.76 1.97 -14.03
CA SER A 56 -2.76 0.93 -13.77
C SER A 56 -2.26 -0.03 -12.70
N ILE A 57 -3.04 -0.15 -11.64
CA ILE A 57 -2.89 -1.13 -10.56
C ILE A 57 -2.50 -2.51 -11.10
N SER A 58 -2.94 -2.88 -12.31
CA SER A 58 -2.51 -4.08 -13.02
C SER A 58 -0.99 -4.25 -13.11
N ASN A 59 -0.22 -3.22 -13.44
CA ASN A 59 1.24 -3.31 -13.53
C ASN A 59 1.88 -3.51 -12.16
N LEU A 60 1.29 -2.94 -11.11
CA LEU A 60 1.73 -3.12 -9.74
C LEU A 60 1.43 -4.54 -9.25
N LEU A 61 0.22 -5.04 -9.50
CA LEU A 61 -0.19 -6.40 -9.19
C LEU A 61 0.69 -7.42 -9.94
N CYS A 62 0.96 -7.21 -11.23
CA CYS A 62 1.88 -8.05 -11.98
C CYS A 62 3.30 -8.01 -11.39
N LYS A 63 3.80 -6.83 -11.01
CA LYS A 63 5.15 -6.67 -10.45
C LYS A 63 5.30 -7.32 -9.08
N TYR A 64 4.26 -7.31 -8.25
CA TYR A 64 4.28 -7.84 -6.89
C TYR A 64 3.30 -9.00 -6.70
N ASN A 65 3.10 -9.80 -7.75
CA ASN A 65 2.11 -10.88 -7.76
C ASN A 65 2.29 -11.85 -6.58
N GLN A 66 3.55 -12.15 -6.26
CA GLN A 66 3.95 -12.99 -5.12
C GLN A 66 3.48 -12.49 -3.74
N VAL A 67 3.12 -11.21 -3.60
CA VAL A 67 2.58 -10.63 -2.35
C VAL A 67 1.08 -10.87 -2.24
N PHE A 68 0.41 -11.09 -3.37
CA PHE A 68 -1.05 -11.23 -3.45
C PHE A 68 -1.51 -12.66 -3.71
N GLU A 69 -0.59 -13.59 -4.00
CA GLU A 69 -0.89 -14.98 -4.29
C GLU A 69 -0.22 -15.93 -3.29
N GLY A 70 -0.96 -16.96 -2.87
CA GLY A 70 -0.47 -18.00 -1.98
C GLY A 70 -0.38 -17.58 -0.51
N LEU A 71 0.24 -18.43 0.31
CA LEU A 71 0.46 -18.18 1.74
C LEU A 71 1.79 -17.45 2.02
N GLY A 72 2.70 -17.42 1.04
CA GLY A 72 4.08 -16.99 1.24
C GLY A 72 4.91 -17.96 2.08
N ASN A 73 6.22 -17.74 2.14
CA ASN A 73 7.14 -18.48 3.01
C ASN A 73 8.25 -17.52 3.48
N LEU A 74 8.23 -17.15 4.76
CA LEU A 74 9.23 -16.25 5.33
C LEU A 74 10.52 -17.03 5.59
N PRO A 75 11.68 -16.54 5.12
CA PRO A 75 12.94 -17.24 5.37
C PRO A 75 13.28 -17.24 6.86
N GLY A 76 13.72 -18.40 7.35
CA GLY A 76 14.16 -18.59 8.73
C GLY A 76 13.45 -19.74 9.42
N LYS A 77 13.93 -20.10 10.61
CA LYS A 77 13.28 -21.07 11.48
C LYS A 77 12.66 -20.34 12.65
N TYR A 78 11.38 -20.59 12.90
CA TYR A 78 10.72 -20.10 14.10
C TYR A 78 10.99 -21.06 15.26
N ARG A 79 11.36 -20.52 16.43
CA ARG A 79 11.51 -21.30 17.67
C ARG A 79 10.34 -20.96 18.58
N ILE A 80 9.54 -21.97 18.91
CA ILE A 80 8.48 -21.85 19.91
C ILE A 80 9.15 -21.83 21.29
N THR A 81 9.01 -20.72 22.02
CA THR A 81 9.49 -20.59 23.40
C THR A 81 8.37 -20.98 24.35
N LEU A 82 8.63 -21.99 25.19
CA LEU A 82 7.69 -22.42 26.23
C LEU A 82 7.85 -21.56 27.49
N CYS A 83 6.76 -21.44 28.25
CA CYS A 83 6.81 -20.82 29.58
C CYS A 83 7.57 -21.73 30.56
N GLU A 84 8.14 -21.13 31.61
CA GLU A 84 8.77 -21.89 32.69
C GLU A 84 7.74 -22.85 33.32
N ASN A 85 8.13 -24.11 33.53
CA ASN A 85 7.27 -25.19 34.03
C ASN A 85 6.11 -25.62 33.10
N SER A 86 6.19 -25.40 31.79
CA SER A 86 5.22 -25.94 30.84
C SER A 86 5.19 -27.48 30.87
N VAL A 87 4.00 -28.07 31.04
CA VAL A 87 3.80 -29.52 31.05
C VAL A 87 3.13 -29.97 29.75
N PRO A 88 3.67 -30.97 29.04
CA PRO A 88 3.04 -31.52 27.84
C PRO A 88 1.65 -32.07 28.10
N VAL A 89 0.74 -31.82 27.16
CA VAL A 89 -0.64 -32.31 27.22
C VAL A 89 -1.02 -33.00 25.92
N VAL A 90 -1.47 -34.24 26.06
CA VAL A 90 -2.08 -35.03 24.99
C VAL A 90 -3.59 -34.99 25.16
N SER A 91 -4.28 -34.32 24.25
CA SER A 91 -5.74 -34.31 24.20
C SER A 91 -6.26 -35.34 23.19
N VAL A 92 -7.37 -35.99 23.55
CA VAL A 92 -8.05 -36.95 22.67
C VAL A 92 -8.62 -36.23 21.43
N THR A 93 -8.50 -36.87 20.27
CA THR A 93 -9.03 -36.38 19.00
C THR A 93 -10.56 -36.35 18.98
N ARG A 94 -11.16 -35.28 18.43
CA ARG A 94 -12.61 -35.18 18.23
C ARG A 94 -13.07 -36.02 17.05
N LYS A 95 -14.28 -36.58 17.14
CA LYS A 95 -14.93 -37.25 16.00
C LYS A 95 -15.34 -36.20 14.96
N VAL A 96 -15.01 -36.47 13.70
CA VAL A 96 -15.42 -35.65 12.55
C VAL A 96 -16.70 -36.22 11.97
N ALA A 97 -17.66 -35.36 11.61
CA ALA A 97 -18.88 -35.78 10.94
C ALA A 97 -18.56 -36.48 9.62
N PHE A 98 -19.29 -37.54 9.29
CA PHE A 98 -19.00 -38.36 8.09
C PHE A 98 -18.97 -37.54 6.80
N SER A 99 -19.86 -36.55 6.66
CA SER A 99 -19.91 -35.64 5.53
C SER A 99 -18.66 -34.77 5.35
N LEU A 100 -17.89 -34.55 6.41
CA LEU A 100 -16.70 -33.71 6.42
C LEU A 100 -15.40 -34.49 6.29
N LEU A 101 -15.43 -35.82 6.31
CA LEU A 101 -14.21 -36.64 6.22
C LEU A 101 -13.47 -36.45 4.89
N GLU A 102 -14.18 -36.53 3.76
CA GLU A 102 -13.58 -36.35 2.44
C GLU A 102 -13.08 -34.92 2.21
N PRO A 103 -13.88 -33.85 2.51
CA PRO A 103 -13.38 -32.47 2.45
C PRO A 103 -12.16 -32.23 3.35
N LEU A 104 -12.19 -32.75 4.58
CA LEU A 104 -11.06 -32.60 5.52
C LEU A 104 -9.80 -33.26 4.97
N LYS A 105 -9.91 -34.50 4.48
CA LYS A 105 -8.78 -35.23 3.92
C LYS A 105 -8.19 -34.49 2.71
N ALA A 106 -9.03 -34.02 1.80
CA ALA A 106 -8.60 -33.27 0.63
C ALA A 106 -7.83 -31.99 1.03
N GLU A 107 -8.29 -31.29 2.06
CA GLU A 107 -7.61 -30.08 2.54
C GLU A 107 -6.28 -30.39 3.24
N LEU A 108 -6.23 -31.44 4.07
CA LEU A 108 -4.97 -31.91 4.68
C LEU A 108 -3.95 -32.32 3.62
N ASP A 109 -4.36 -33.08 2.61
CA ASP A 109 -3.49 -33.50 1.49
C ASP A 109 -2.98 -32.28 0.69
N ARG A 110 -3.84 -31.27 0.48
CA ARG A 110 -3.46 -30.01 -0.16
C ARG A 110 -2.41 -29.25 0.67
N MET A 111 -2.59 -29.18 1.99
CA MET A 111 -1.64 -28.51 2.90
C MET A 111 -0.29 -29.23 2.96
N VAL A 112 -0.29 -30.57 2.97
CA VAL A 112 0.94 -31.38 2.90
C VAL A 112 1.66 -31.13 1.57
N LYS A 113 0.94 -31.16 0.44
CA LYS A 113 1.52 -30.88 -0.88
C LYS A 113 2.08 -29.46 -0.98
N ALA A 114 1.44 -28.50 -0.31
CA ALA A 114 1.91 -27.11 -0.24
C ALA A 114 3.09 -26.92 0.73
N GLY A 115 3.50 -27.94 1.49
CA GLY A 115 4.58 -27.86 2.47
C GLY A 115 4.23 -27.06 3.73
N VAL A 116 2.93 -26.89 4.02
CA VAL A 116 2.45 -26.13 5.19
C VAL A 116 2.47 -26.98 6.46
N ILE A 117 2.13 -28.27 6.32
CA ILE A 117 2.16 -29.25 7.41
C ILE A 117 2.87 -30.51 6.93
N GLU A 118 3.35 -31.29 7.89
CA GLU A 118 3.95 -32.59 7.64
C GLU A 118 3.34 -33.65 8.56
N LYS A 119 3.42 -34.92 8.13
CA LYS A 119 2.95 -36.04 8.93
C LYS A 119 3.96 -36.35 10.03
N ALA A 120 3.54 -36.23 11.29
CA ALA A 120 4.32 -36.74 12.41
C ALA A 120 4.34 -38.28 12.36
N THR A 121 5.54 -38.87 12.32
CA THR A 121 5.75 -40.33 12.34
C THR A 121 6.09 -40.86 13.74
N GLU A 122 6.61 -39.98 14.59
CA GLU A 122 7.02 -40.29 15.97
C GLU A 122 5.93 -39.88 16.96
N PRO A 123 5.83 -40.54 18.13
CA PRO A 123 5.01 -40.06 19.23
C PRO A 123 5.40 -38.64 19.65
N THR A 124 4.41 -37.79 19.95
CA THR A 124 4.63 -36.42 20.41
C THR A 124 3.96 -36.22 21.77
N ASP A 125 4.62 -35.45 22.63
CA ASP A 125 4.10 -35.16 23.97
C ASP A 125 2.96 -34.13 23.94
N TRP A 126 2.78 -33.43 22.82
CA TRP A 126 1.78 -32.38 22.64
C TRP A 126 0.81 -32.74 21.52
N VAL A 127 -0.46 -32.97 21.86
CA VAL A 127 -1.51 -33.27 20.88
C VAL A 127 -2.72 -32.40 21.15
N SER A 128 -3.12 -31.62 20.15
CA SER A 128 -4.32 -30.77 20.18
C SER A 128 -5.41 -31.33 19.28
N PRO A 129 -6.70 -31.29 19.69
CA PRO A 129 -7.79 -31.79 18.86
C PRO A 129 -8.08 -30.84 17.69
N LEU A 130 -8.38 -31.41 16.53
CA LEU A 130 -8.83 -30.65 15.35
C LEU A 130 -10.25 -30.10 15.55
N VAL A 131 -10.49 -28.89 15.03
CA VAL A 131 -11.81 -28.25 14.91
C VAL A 131 -11.99 -27.77 13.48
N ILE A 132 -13.13 -28.08 12.86
CA ILE A 132 -13.51 -27.63 11.52
C ILE A 132 -14.50 -26.46 11.69
N VAL A 133 -14.31 -25.39 10.92
CA VAL A 133 -15.12 -24.16 10.95
C VAL A 133 -15.94 -23.99 9.68
#